data_AF-A0A6N7I1X4-F1
#
_entry.id   AF-A0A6N7I1X4-F1
#
_cell.length_a   1.000
_cell.length_b   1.000
_cell.length_c   1.000
_cell.angle_alpha   90.00
_cell.angle_beta   90.00
_cell.angle_gamma   90.00
#
_symmetry.space_group_name_H-M   'P 1'
#
loop_
_entity.id
_entity.type
_entity.pdbx_description
1 polymer ?
#
loop_
_entity_poly.entity_id
_entity_poly.type
_entity_poly.pdbx_seq_one_letter_code
_entity_poly.pdbx_strand_id
1 'polypeptide(L)'
;MKEAVVVTHPANEPTFLPLTVASAGTAARSLVDPPVRASARVVQRKAEAANMAAADCWTALLAGCDTPGRRALPGRLRELSEATSVYAGTEWWFGQGSNHRRRVAGAQVRIEEAVRSGDGAQFAEAFIGYDQAVATAVVRIQSRLGSPAL
;
A
#
# COMPACT_ATOMS: atom_id res chain seq x y z
N MET A 1 -36.54 -30.98 7.37
CA MET A 1 -35.12 -30.82 7.77
C MET A 1 -34.52 -29.78 6.82
N LYS A 2 -34.38 -28.52 7.26
CA LYS A 2 -33.84 -27.44 6.42
C LYS A 2 -32.33 -27.38 6.67
N GLU A 3 -31.54 -27.58 5.63
CA GLU A 3 -30.09 -27.40 5.70
C GLU A 3 -29.78 -25.92 5.98
N ALA A 4 -28.98 -25.69 7.03
CA ALA A 4 -28.39 -24.40 7.29
C ALA A 4 -27.26 -24.22 6.27
N VAL A 5 -27.49 -23.34 5.29
CA VAL A 5 -26.40 -22.80 4.47
C VAL A 5 -25.47 -22.06 5.42
N VAL A 6 -24.32 -22.65 5.73
CA VAL A 6 -23.22 -21.94 6.36
C VAL A 6 -22.68 -20.98 5.30
N VAL A 7 -23.22 -19.76 5.29
CA VAL A 7 -22.61 -18.65 4.59
C VAL A 7 -21.34 -18.34 5.36
N THR A 8 -20.21 -18.89 4.91
CA THR A 8 -18.90 -18.39 5.31
C THR A 8 -18.77 -16.99 4.74
N HIS A 9 -19.15 -15.98 5.52
CA HIS A 9 -18.69 -14.63 5.27
C HIS A 9 -17.16 -14.69 5.43
N PRO A 10 -16.35 -14.42 4.39
CA PRO A 10 -14.94 -14.17 4.64
C PRO A 10 -14.93 -13.03 5.66
N ALA A 11 -14.31 -13.26 6.81
CA ALA A 11 -14.24 -12.26 7.87
C ALA A 11 -13.85 -10.92 7.22
N ASN A 12 -14.63 -9.87 7.50
CA ASN A 12 -14.39 -8.52 7.00
C ASN A 12 -13.08 -8.01 7.59
N GLU A 13 -11.96 -8.51 7.08
CA GLU A 13 -10.64 -8.08 7.50
C GLU A 13 -10.50 -6.62 7.06
N PRO A 14 -10.14 -5.71 7.98
CA PRO A 14 -10.06 -4.30 7.66
C PRO A 14 -9.00 -4.10 6.57
N THR A 15 -9.42 -3.54 5.45
CA THR A 15 -8.53 -3.20 4.34
C THR A 15 -8.05 -1.76 4.49
N PHE A 16 -6.75 -1.56 4.43
CA PHE A 16 -6.11 -0.26 4.64
C PHE A 16 -5.50 0.31 3.36
N LEU A 17 -5.20 -0.55 2.38
CA LEU A 17 -4.61 -0.18 1.10
C LEU A 17 -5.43 -0.62 -0.13
N PRO A 18 -6.78 -0.47 -0.12
CA PRO A 18 -7.61 -1.00 -1.21
C PRO A 18 -7.28 -0.39 -2.58
N LEU A 19 -7.02 0.92 -2.65
CA LEU A 19 -6.71 1.59 -3.91
C LEU A 19 -5.32 1.21 -4.42
N THR A 20 -4.35 1.10 -3.51
CA THR A 20 -2.98 0.75 -3.82
C THR A 20 -2.87 -0.68 -4.33
N VAL A 21 -3.51 -1.65 -3.66
CA VAL A 21 -3.55 -3.04 -4.10
C VAL A 21 -4.23 -3.16 -5.47
N ALA A 22 -5.35 -2.48 -5.67
CA ALA A 22 -6.05 -2.49 -6.96
C ALA A 22 -5.21 -1.87 -8.10
N SER A 23 -4.58 -0.73 -7.84
CA SER A 23 -3.74 -0.01 -8.83
C SER A 23 -2.48 -0.81 -9.16
N ALA A 24 -1.81 -1.37 -8.15
CA ALA A 24 -0.63 -2.21 -8.34
C ALA A 24 -0.96 -3.51 -9.10
N GLY A 25 -2.09 -4.14 -8.78
CA GLY A 25 -2.59 -5.30 -9.54
C GLY A 25 -2.89 -4.96 -11.00
N THR A 26 -3.44 -3.77 -11.27
CA THR A 26 -3.69 -3.30 -12.64
C THR A 26 -2.38 -3.05 -13.40
N ALA A 27 -1.39 -2.41 -12.75
CA ALA A 27 -0.06 -2.24 -13.31
C ALA A 27 0.64 -3.57 -13.60
N ALA A 28 0.55 -4.54 -12.70
CA ALA A 28 1.16 -5.87 -12.83
C ALA A 28 0.57 -6.72 -13.97
N ARG A 29 -0.68 -6.44 -14.39
CA ARG A 29 -1.37 -7.07 -15.51
C ARG A 29 -1.20 -6.32 -16.84
N SER A 30 -0.57 -5.15 -16.84
CA SER A 30 -0.39 -4.34 -18.05
C SER A 30 0.57 -5.01 -19.06
N LEU A 31 0.34 -4.75 -20.34
CA LEU A 31 1.11 -5.32 -21.46
C LEU A 31 2.46 -4.62 -21.73
N VAL A 32 2.93 -3.76 -20.82
CA VAL A 32 4.27 -3.14 -20.87
C VAL A 32 5.40 -4.17 -20.89
N ASP A 33 6.61 -3.70 -21.21
CA ASP A 33 7.82 -4.50 -21.32
C ASP A 33 8.03 -5.44 -20.12
N PRO A 34 8.55 -6.67 -20.33
CA PRO A 34 8.69 -7.67 -19.27
C PRO A 34 9.43 -7.19 -18.01
N PRO A 35 10.54 -6.43 -18.09
CA PRO A 35 11.22 -5.92 -16.89
C PRO A 35 10.35 -4.93 -16.09
N VAL A 36 9.61 -4.05 -16.78
CA VAL A 36 8.70 -3.10 -16.16
C VAL A 36 7.55 -3.83 -15.45
N ARG A 37 6.99 -4.84 -16.12
CA ARG A 37 5.94 -5.69 -15.56
C ARG A 37 6.42 -6.46 -14.33
N ALA A 38 7.67 -6.93 -14.33
CA ALA A 38 8.27 -7.60 -13.17
C ALA A 38 8.35 -6.65 -11.97
N SER A 39 8.79 -5.41 -12.16
CA SER A 39 8.79 -4.38 -11.12
C SER A 39 7.38 -4.05 -10.61
N ALA A 40 6.38 -3.94 -11.49
CA ALA A 40 4.99 -3.74 -11.09
C ALA A 40 4.45 -4.89 -10.21
N ARG A 41 4.82 -6.15 -10.52
CA ARG A 41 4.48 -7.31 -9.68
C ARG A 41 5.15 -7.27 -8.31
N VAL A 42 6.35 -6.69 -8.20
CA VAL A 42 6.99 -6.46 -6.89
C VAL A 42 6.17 -5.46 -6.08
N VAL A 43 5.75 -4.35 -6.68
CA VAL A 43 4.88 -3.36 -6.02
C VAL A 43 3.58 -4.01 -5.53
N GLN A 44 2.94 -4.84 -6.36
CA GLN A 44 1.73 -5.57 -5.96
C GLN A 44 1.95 -6.41 -4.70
N ARG A 45 2.99 -7.28 -4.68
CA ARG A 45 3.28 -8.12 -3.52
C ARG A 45 3.59 -7.32 -2.26
N LYS A 46 4.29 -6.18 -2.41
CA LYS A 46 4.58 -5.30 -1.26
C LYS A 46 3.35 -4.55 -0.77
N ALA A 47 2.42 -4.18 -1.67
CA ALA A 47 1.14 -3.58 -1.29
C ALA A 47 0.28 -4.56 -0.51
N GLU A 48 0.17 -5.81 -0.97
CA GLU A 48 -0.55 -6.88 -0.26
C GLU A 48 0.06 -7.14 1.12
N ALA A 49 1.39 -7.25 1.21
CA ALA A 49 2.10 -7.44 2.48
C ALA A 49 1.91 -6.27 3.46
N ALA A 50 1.95 -5.04 2.97
CA ALA A 50 1.70 -3.85 3.79
C ALA A 50 0.23 -3.77 4.25
N ASN A 51 -0.72 -4.19 3.40
CA ASN A 51 -2.14 -4.22 3.76
C ASN A 51 -2.41 -5.22 4.89
N MET A 52 -1.86 -6.44 4.81
CA MET A 52 -1.97 -7.43 5.87
C MET A 52 -1.34 -6.93 7.18
N ALA A 53 -0.13 -6.36 7.10
CA ALA A 53 0.53 -5.81 8.29
C ALA A 53 -0.25 -4.64 8.93
N ALA A 54 -0.97 -3.85 8.13
CA ALA A 54 -1.83 -2.79 8.63
C ALA A 54 -3.06 -3.36 9.37
N ALA A 55 -3.68 -4.42 8.84
CA ALA A 55 -4.78 -5.13 9.50
C ALA A 55 -4.35 -5.77 10.84
N ASP A 56 -3.17 -6.39 10.88
CA ASP A 56 -2.60 -6.94 12.11
C ASP A 56 -2.30 -5.83 13.13
N CYS A 57 -1.72 -4.72 12.68
CA CYS A 57 -1.43 -3.57 13.53
C CYS A 57 -2.70 -2.95 14.10
N TRP A 58 -3.74 -2.80 13.28
CA TRP A 58 -5.05 -2.31 13.71
C TRP A 58 -5.66 -3.18 14.82
N THR A 59 -5.64 -4.49 14.61
CA THR A 59 -6.14 -5.46 15.59
C THR A 59 -5.38 -5.35 16.91
N ALA A 60 -4.04 -5.18 16.84
CA ALA A 60 -3.21 -4.98 18.01
C ALA A 60 -3.53 -3.67 18.75
N LEU A 61 -3.76 -2.58 18.02
CA LEU A 61 -4.16 -1.29 18.58
C LEU A 61 -5.49 -1.39 19.34
N LEU A 62 -6.50 -2.03 18.73
CA LEU A 62 -7.80 -2.24 19.37
C LEU A 62 -7.72 -3.14 20.61
N ALA A 63 -6.82 -4.13 20.60
CA ALA A 63 -6.59 -5.03 21.73
C ALA A 63 -5.64 -4.45 22.80
N GLY A 64 -5.04 -3.27 22.58
CA GLY A 64 -4.01 -2.70 23.47
C GLY A 64 -2.73 -3.54 23.55
N CYS A 65 -2.46 -4.38 22.54
CA CYS A 65 -1.33 -5.32 22.52
C CYS A 65 -0.13 -4.80 21.72
N ASP A 66 1.07 -5.27 22.05
CA ASP A 66 2.27 -5.10 21.21
C ASP A 66 2.56 -6.39 20.42
N THR A 67 1.93 -6.52 19.25
CA THR A 67 2.06 -7.71 18.40
C THR A 67 3.22 -7.59 17.40
N PRO A 68 3.74 -8.71 16.86
CA PRO A 68 4.71 -8.66 15.77
C PRO A 68 4.24 -7.85 14.55
N GLY A 69 2.94 -7.84 14.23
CA GLY A 69 2.37 -7.07 13.13
C GLY A 69 2.52 -5.56 13.33
N ARG A 70 2.27 -5.06 14.55
CA ARG A 70 2.51 -3.66 14.92
C ARG A 70 3.97 -3.25 14.71
N ARG A 71 4.91 -4.14 15.07
CA ARG A 71 6.36 -3.91 14.88
C ARG A 71 6.82 -4.03 13.43
N ALA A 72 6.17 -4.86 12.62
CA ALA A 72 6.52 -5.09 11.23
C ALA A 72 6.04 -3.97 10.30
N LEU A 73 4.96 -3.26 10.65
CA LEU A 73 4.29 -2.31 9.77
C LEU A 73 5.22 -1.23 9.19
N PRO A 74 6.05 -0.49 9.97
CA PRO A 74 6.94 0.53 9.42
C PRO A 74 7.90 -0.04 8.35
N GLY A 75 8.42 -1.25 8.57
CA GLY A 75 9.26 -1.96 7.61
C GLY A 75 8.52 -2.26 6.31
N ARG A 76 7.26 -2.71 6.39
CA ARG A 76 6.44 -3.01 5.21
C ARG A 76 6.09 -1.77 4.39
N LEU A 77 5.79 -0.64 5.04
CA LEU A 77 5.52 0.63 4.35
C LEU A 77 6.77 1.15 3.63
N ARG A 78 7.95 0.99 4.25
CA ARG A 78 9.22 1.32 3.62
C ARG A 78 9.51 0.43 2.41
N GLU A 79 9.34 -0.88 2.53
CA GLU A 79 9.51 -1.83 1.42
C GLU A 79 8.59 -1.50 0.23
N LEU A 80 7.34 -1.09 0.49
CA LEU A 80 6.40 -0.65 -0.53
C LEU A 80 6.86 0.65 -1.21
N SER A 81 7.33 1.63 -0.44
CA SER A 81 7.88 2.89 -0.97
C SER A 81 9.11 2.65 -1.84
N GLU A 82 10.02 1.76 -1.42
CA GLU A 82 11.21 1.36 -2.17
C GLU A 82 10.84 0.65 -3.48
N ALA A 83 9.93 -0.34 -3.43
CA ALA A 83 9.43 -1.02 -4.62
C ALA A 83 8.77 -0.04 -5.61
N THR A 84 8.01 0.94 -5.10
CA THR A 84 7.38 1.98 -5.90
C THR A 84 8.42 2.86 -6.59
N SER A 85 9.51 3.23 -5.89
CA SER A 85 10.64 3.98 -6.46
C SER A 85 11.33 3.22 -7.59
N VAL A 86 11.56 1.91 -7.41
CA VAL A 86 12.16 1.06 -8.46
C VAL A 86 11.24 0.98 -9.68
N TYR A 87 9.95 0.75 -9.47
CA TYR A 87 8.96 0.71 -10.55
C TYR A 87 8.84 2.05 -11.29
N ALA A 88 8.96 3.16 -10.58
CA ALA A 88 8.94 4.50 -11.16
C ALA A 88 10.21 4.85 -11.96
N GLY A 89 11.30 4.12 -11.78
CA GLY A 89 12.64 4.59 -12.14
C GLY A 89 13.11 5.66 -11.15
N THR A 90 14.28 5.44 -10.56
CA THR A 90 14.82 6.28 -9.47
C THR A 90 14.98 7.74 -9.90
N GLU A 91 15.52 8.02 -11.08
CA GLU A 91 15.70 9.39 -11.56
C GLU A 91 14.40 10.20 -11.58
N TRP A 92 13.33 9.60 -12.09
CA TRP A 92 12.03 10.27 -12.09
C TRP A 92 11.48 10.41 -10.67
N TRP A 93 11.58 9.36 -9.84
CA TRP A 93 11.09 9.40 -8.46
C TRP A 93 11.71 10.52 -7.63
N PHE A 94 13.01 10.77 -7.83
CA PHE A 94 13.74 11.83 -7.16
C PHE A 94 13.58 13.20 -7.85
N GLY A 95 13.30 13.24 -9.15
CA GLY A 95 13.04 14.45 -9.94
C GLY A 95 11.54 14.81 -10.04
N GLN A 96 10.95 14.57 -11.21
CA GLN A 96 9.57 14.96 -11.54
C GLN A 96 8.51 14.31 -10.62
N GLY A 97 8.79 13.11 -10.11
CA GLY A 97 7.96 12.39 -9.15
C GLY A 97 8.09 12.89 -7.70
N SER A 98 8.92 13.91 -7.43
CA SER A 98 9.23 14.33 -6.05
C SER A 98 8.02 14.77 -5.23
N ASN A 99 6.95 15.27 -5.86
CA ASN A 99 5.70 15.60 -5.17
C ASN A 99 4.99 14.33 -4.65
N HIS A 100 4.90 13.29 -5.48
CA HIS A 100 4.35 11.99 -5.08
C HIS A 100 5.16 11.37 -3.95
N ARG A 101 6.50 11.38 -4.09
CA ARG A 101 7.42 10.92 -3.05
C ARG A 101 7.21 11.63 -1.72
N ARG A 102 7.08 12.97 -1.72
CA ARG A 102 6.82 13.76 -0.51
C ARG A 102 5.48 13.43 0.13
N ARG A 103 4.43 13.21 -0.67
CA ARG A 103 3.11 12.80 -0.16
C ARG A 103 3.16 11.43 0.50
N VAL A 104 3.79 10.45 -0.14
CA VAL A 104 3.96 9.09 0.41
C VAL A 104 4.76 9.13 1.71
N ALA A 105 5.90 9.82 1.72
CA ALA A 105 6.74 9.94 2.92
C ALA A 105 6.01 10.65 4.06
N GLY A 106 5.30 11.76 3.78
CA GLY A 106 4.53 12.47 4.78
C GLY A 106 3.39 11.65 5.38
N ALA A 107 2.70 10.85 4.56
CA ALA A 107 1.66 9.95 5.05
C ALA A 107 2.25 8.79 5.88
N GLN A 108 3.42 8.26 5.51
CA GLN A 108 4.11 7.23 6.28
C GLN A 108 4.49 7.73 7.68
N VAL A 109 5.03 8.95 7.78
CA VAL A 109 5.36 9.56 9.09
C VAL A 109 4.13 9.65 9.99
N ARG A 110 2.97 10.06 9.46
CA ARG A 110 1.72 10.13 10.24
C ARG A 110 1.26 8.75 10.71
N ILE A 111 1.44 7.71 9.90
CA ILE A 111 1.14 6.33 10.33
C ILE A 111 2.06 5.93 11.49
N GLU A 112 3.36 6.20 11.37
CA GLU A 112 4.33 5.88 12.44
C GLU A 112 4.03 6.64 13.73
N GLU A 113 3.57 7.89 13.64
CA GLU A 113 3.08 8.68 14.78
C GLU A 113 1.82 8.06 15.39
N ALA A 114 0.83 7.68 14.58
CA ALA A 114 -0.41 7.04 15.05
C ALA A 114 -0.15 5.69 15.73
N VAL A 115 0.77 4.89 15.20
CA VAL A 115 1.20 3.62 15.81
C VAL A 115 1.85 3.87 17.17
N ARG A 116 2.64 4.94 17.29
CA ARG A 116 3.32 5.31 18.55
C ARG A 116 2.34 5.85 19.59
N SER A 117 1.40 6.70 19.19
CA SER A 117 0.38 7.27 20.08
C SER A 117 -0.68 6.24 20.50
N GLY A 118 -0.85 5.18 19.70
CA GLY A 118 -1.90 4.19 19.93
C GLY A 118 -3.28 4.68 19.49
N ASP A 119 -3.35 5.79 18.75
CA ASP A 119 -4.60 6.41 18.31
C ASP A 119 -5.12 5.73 17.05
N GLY A 120 -6.19 4.93 17.21
CA GLY A 120 -6.84 4.26 16.09
C GLY A 120 -7.51 5.22 15.09
N ALA A 121 -8.05 6.36 15.54
CA ALA A 121 -8.66 7.32 14.62
C ALA A 121 -7.60 7.98 13.73
N GLN A 122 -6.49 8.40 14.35
CA GLN A 122 -5.33 8.93 13.62
C GLN A 122 -4.73 7.89 12.69
N PHE A 123 -4.68 6.62 13.11
CA PHE A 123 -4.19 5.51 12.29
C PHE A 123 -5.05 5.34 11.03
N ALA A 124 -6.37 5.24 11.18
CA ALA A 124 -7.29 5.09 10.06
C ALA A 124 -7.20 6.27 9.08
N GLU A 125 -7.18 7.51 9.59
CA GLU A 125 -7.04 8.72 8.76
C GLU A 125 -5.69 8.74 8.01
N ALA A 126 -4.60 8.41 8.69
CA ALA A 126 -3.27 8.37 8.08
C ALA A 126 -3.21 7.34 6.93
N PHE A 127 -3.87 6.19 7.08
CA PHE A 127 -3.95 5.17 6.04
C PHE A 127 -4.79 5.59 4.83
N ILE A 128 -5.89 6.33 5.01
CA ILE A 128 -6.63 6.91 3.87
C ILE A 128 -5.70 7.79 3.03
N GLY A 129 -4.93 8.66 3.68
CA GLY A 129 -3.98 9.53 3.01
C GLY A 129 -2.84 8.77 2.34
N TYR A 130 -2.32 7.74 2.99
CA TYR A 130 -1.24 6.90 2.45
C TYR A 130 -1.71 6.09 1.23
N ASP A 131 -2.87 5.42 1.33
CA ASP A 131 -3.44 4.63 0.23
C ASP A 131 -3.67 5.49 -1.01
N GLN A 132 -4.27 6.67 -0.84
CA GLN A 132 -4.47 7.62 -1.92
C GLN A 132 -3.14 8.10 -2.54
N ALA A 133 -2.14 8.38 -1.70
CA ALA A 133 -0.84 8.88 -2.17
C ALA A 133 -0.10 7.83 -3.01
N VAL A 134 -0.05 6.58 -2.54
CA VAL A 134 0.63 5.49 -3.26
C VAL A 134 -0.15 5.09 -4.50
N ALA A 135 -1.47 4.89 -4.41
CA ALA A 135 -2.30 4.55 -5.58
C ALA A 135 -2.16 5.60 -6.69
N THR A 136 -2.23 6.89 -6.34
CA THR A 136 -2.04 7.99 -7.31
C THR A 136 -0.65 7.93 -7.95
N ALA A 137 0.40 7.66 -7.17
CA ALA A 137 1.75 7.52 -7.70
C ALA A 137 1.85 6.35 -8.69
N VAL A 138 1.32 5.17 -8.33
CA VAL A 138 1.33 3.96 -9.17
C VAL A 138 0.59 4.20 -10.48
N VAL A 139 -0.60 4.82 -10.44
CA VAL A 139 -1.37 5.17 -11.65
C VAL A 139 -0.57 6.14 -12.53
N ARG A 140 0.05 7.18 -11.96
CA ARG A 140 0.85 8.14 -12.73
C ARG A 140 2.08 7.51 -13.37
N ILE A 141 2.76 6.61 -12.65
CA ILE A 141 3.88 5.85 -13.19
C ILE A 141 3.41 4.97 -14.34
N GLN A 142 2.30 4.24 -14.15
CA GLN A 142 1.75 3.35 -15.18
C GLN A 142 1.35 4.14 -16.44
N SER A 143 0.64 5.26 -16.30
CA SER A 143 0.27 6.10 -17.45
C SER A 143 1.51 6.56 -18.21
N ARG A 144 2.55 7.01 -17.51
CA ARG A 144 3.82 7.44 -18.14
C ARG A 144 4.52 6.30 -18.87
N LEU A 145 4.54 5.10 -18.30
CA LEU A 145 5.19 3.93 -18.90
C LEU A 145 4.38 3.31 -20.05
N GLY A 146 3.06 3.52 -20.07
CA GLY A 146 2.16 3.09 -21.14
C GLY A 146 2.00 4.13 -22.26
N SER A 147 2.37 5.39 -22.03
CA SER A 147 2.42 6.40 -23.08
C SER A 147 3.63 6.16 -23.98
N PRO A 148 3.45 5.91 -25.29
CA PRO A 148 4.57 5.99 -26.22
C PRO A 148 5.10 7.44 -26.17
N ALA A 149 6.41 7.60 -26.00
CA ALA A 149 7.03 8.90 -26.13
C ALA A 149 6.72 9.44 -27.53
N LEU A 150 5.96 10.53 -27.60
CA LEU A 150 5.80 11.34 -28.82
C LEU A 150 7.06 12.18 -29.01
#